data_AF-A0A921Q605-F1
#
_entry.id   AF-A0A921Q605-F1
#
_cell.length_a   1.000
_cell.length_b   1.000
_cell.length_c   1.000
_cell.angle_alpha   90.00
_cell.angle_beta   90.00
_cell.angle_gamma   90.00
#
_symmetry.space_group_name_H-M   'P 1'
#
loop_
_entity.id
_entity.type
_entity.pdbx_description
1 polymer ?
#
loop_
_entity_poly.entity_id
_entity_poly.type
_entity_poly.pdbx_seq_one_letter_code
_entity_poly.pdbx_strand_id
1 'polypeptide(L)'
;MKVKADRDESSPYAAMLAAQDVAQGCKELGITALHIKLRATGGNKTKTPGPGAQSALRVLSGMKIGRIEDVTPVPSDSTRRRGGRRGRRLWSSLLHAICYPLAVAMKKLPSGVMLLSLCLSRGAFNFALY
;
A
#
# COMPACT_ATOMS: atom_id res chain seq x y z
N MET A 1 4.48 -14.42 -13.37
CA MET A 1 3.90 -13.42 -12.45
C MET A 1 2.48 -13.11 -12.92
N LYS A 2 1.47 -13.15 -12.04
CA LYS A 2 0.05 -13.03 -12.45
C LYS A 2 -0.42 -11.59 -12.66
N VAL A 3 0.25 -10.62 -12.04
CA VAL A 3 -0.04 -9.20 -12.18
C VAL A 3 1.22 -8.47 -12.63
N LYS A 4 1.06 -7.40 -13.42
CA LYS A 4 2.16 -6.62 -14.02
C LYS A 4 2.63 -5.45 -13.17
N ALA A 5 1.85 -5.04 -12.17
CA ALA A 5 2.15 -3.91 -11.30
C ALA A 5 2.57 -4.40 -9.91
N ASP A 6 3.72 -3.90 -9.43
CA ASP A 6 4.33 -4.35 -8.17
C ASP A 6 3.43 -4.11 -6.95
N ARG A 7 2.63 -3.04 -6.99
CA ARG A 7 1.67 -2.70 -5.91
C ARG A 7 0.60 -3.79 -5.71
N ASP A 8 0.24 -4.47 -6.78
CA ASP A 8 -0.90 -5.39 -6.82
C ASP A 8 -0.49 -6.85 -6.53
N GLU A 9 0.81 -7.09 -6.32
CA GLU A 9 1.36 -8.42 -5.97
C GLU A 9 0.78 -8.98 -4.67
N SER A 10 0.56 -8.11 -3.68
CA SER A 10 0.03 -8.50 -2.37
C SER A 10 -1.51 -8.53 -2.30
N SER A 11 -2.18 -8.21 -3.42
CA SER A 11 -3.63 -8.14 -3.47
C SER A 11 -4.26 -9.53 -3.33
N PRO A 12 -5.44 -9.63 -2.68
CA PRO A 12 -6.15 -10.90 -2.57
C PRO A 12 -6.56 -11.46 -3.95
N TYR A 13 -6.84 -10.58 -4.91
CA TYR A 13 -7.20 -10.96 -6.28
C TYR A 13 -6.04 -11.67 -6.98
N ALA A 14 -4.82 -11.14 -6.89
CA ALA A 14 -3.63 -11.79 -7.46
C ALA A 14 -3.41 -13.19 -6.88
N ALA A 15 -3.60 -13.34 -5.57
CA ALA A 15 -3.47 -14.63 -4.88
C ALA A 15 -4.51 -15.66 -5.34
N MET A 16 -5.76 -15.23 -5.59
CA MET A 16 -6.80 -16.12 -6.08
C MET A 16 -6.49 -16.66 -7.48
N LEU A 17 -6.09 -15.80 -8.41
CA LEU A 17 -5.73 -16.22 -9.76
C LEU A 17 -4.61 -17.26 -9.74
N ALA A 18 -3.53 -16.98 -8.98
CA ALA A 18 -2.43 -17.92 -8.82
C ALA A 18 -2.88 -19.27 -8.23
N ALA A 19 -3.77 -19.25 -7.22
CA ALA A 19 -4.29 -20.47 -6.60
C ALA A 19 -5.17 -21.29 -7.56
N GLN A 20 -5.90 -20.65 -8.47
CA GLN A 20 -6.73 -21.33 -9.48
C GLN A 20 -5.86 -22.11 -10.47
N ASP A 21 -4.76 -21.53 -10.94
CA ASP A 21 -3.84 -22.21 -11.86
C ASP A 21 -3.21 -23.45 -11.19
N VAL A 22 -2.80 -23.31 -9.93
CA VAL A 22 -2.26 -24.43 -9.14
C VAL A 22 -3.32 -25.52 -8.96
N ALA A 23 -4.57 -25.14 -8.67
CA ALA A 23 -5.66 -26.11 -8.56
C ALA A 23 -5.95 -26.86 -9.86
N GLN A 24 -5.83 -26.19 -11.01
CA GLN A 24 -5.95 -26.84 -12.32
C GLN A 24 -4.78 -27.81 -12.58
N GLY A 25 -3.54 -27.36 -12.35
CA GLY A 25 -2.37 -28.23 -12.48
C GLY A 25 -2.41 -29.45 -11.54
N CYS A 26 -2.90 -29.29 -10.31
CA CYS A 26 -3.10 -30.41 -9.39
C CYS A 26 -4.14 -31.42 -9.90
N LYS A 27 -5.18 -30.98 -10.60
CA LYS A 27 -6.18 -31.87 -11.22
C LYS A 27 -5.60 -32.66 -12.39
N GLU A 28 -4.80 -32.01 -13.23
CA GLU A 28 -4.10 -32.69 -14.34
C GLU A 28 -3.15 -33.78 -13.84
N LEU A 29 -2.49 -33.54 -12.71
CA LEU A 29 -1.61 -34.49 -12.05
C LEU A 29 -2.35 -35.57 -11.23
N GLY A 30 -3.68 -35.48 -11.11
CA GLY A 30 -4.49 -36.44 -10.34
C GLY A 30 -4.37 -36.33 -8.82
N ILE A 31 -3.91 -35.19 -8.28
CA ILE A 31 -3.79 -34.98 -6.83
C ILE A 31 -5.18 -34.70 -6.24
N THR A 32 -5.63 -35.56 -5.33
CA THR A 32 -6.98 -35.49 -4.76
C THR A 32 -7.08 -34.72 -3.44
N ALA A 33 -5.98 -34.63 -2.69
CA ALA A 33 -5.95 -33.95 -1.40
C ALA A 33 -4.63 -33.19 -1.16
N LEU A 34 -4.71 -32.06 -0.44
CA LEU A 34 -3.57 -31.20 -0.12
C LEU A 34 -3.46 -30.94 1.39
N HIS A 35 -2.24 -31.02 1.93
CA HIS A 35 -1.90 -30.47 3.24
C HIS A 35 -1.42 -29.04 3.06
N ILE A 36 -1.97 -28.11 3.86
CA ILE A 36 -1.70 -26.70 3.70
C ILE A 36 -0.82 -26.20 4.84
N LYS A 37 0.33 -25.64 4.48
CA LYS A 37 1.28 -25.02 5.40
C LYS A 37 1.29 -23.52 5.15
N LEU A 38 0.72 -22.76 6.09
CA LEU A 38 0.69 -21.31 6.03
C LEU A 38 1.99 -20.73 6.57
N ARG A 39 2.55 -19.76 5.87
CA ARG A 39 3.79 -19.10 6.26
C ARG A 39 3.71 -17.59 6.01
N ALA A 40 3.81 -16.83 7.09
CA ALA A 40 4.16 -15.41 7.04
C ALA A 40 5.69 -15.23 7.11
N THR A 41 6.16 -13.99 6.90
CA THR A 41 7.59 -13.66 6.90
C THR A 41 8.28 -14.05 8.21
N GLY A 42 7.60 -13.85 9.35
CA GLY A 42 8.02 -14.33 10.68
C GLY A 42 9.36 -13.76 11.19
N GLY A 43 9.94 -14.44 12.18
CA GLY A 43 11.18 -14.02 12.83
C GLY A 43 11.02 -12.65 13.51
N ASN A 44 11.87 -11.70 13.12
CA ASN A 44 11.81 -10.32 13.58
C ASN A 44 10.76 -9.45 12.89
N LYS A 45 10.20 -9.94 11.78
CA LYS A 45 9.18 -9.23 10.98
C LYS A 45 7.78 -9.61 11.47
N THR A 46 6.77 -9.31 10.65
CA THR A 46 5.39 -9.64 10.94
C THR A 46 5.18 -11.16 10.92
N LYS A 47 4.57 -11.66 12.00
CA LYS A 47 4.15 -13.07 12.13
C LYS A 47 2.75 -13.29 11.55
N THR A 48 1.99 -12.21 11.34
CA THR A 48 0.65 -12.27 10.75
C THR A 48 0.74 -12.57 9.26
N PRO A 49 0.03 -13.59 8.75
CA PRO A 49 -0.05 -13.85 7.31
C PRO A 49 -0.71 -12.67 6.58
N GLY A 50 -0.33 -12.48 5.31
CA GLY A 50 -0.87 -11.41 4.48
C GLY A 50 -2.32 -11.63 4.05
N PRO A 51 -2.98 -10.60 3.50
CA PRO A 51 -4.40 -10.66 3.13
C PRO A 51 -4.70 -11.74 2.07
N GLY A 52 -3.75 -12.05 1.18
CA GLY A 52 -3.90 -13.09 0.18
C GLY A 52 -3.90 -14.53 0.73
N ALA A 53 -3.51 -14.75 1.99
CA ALA A 53 -3.45 -16.09 2.56
C ALA A 53 -4.83 -16.73 2.67
N GLN A 54 -5.82 -16.01 3.19
CA GLN A 54 -7.19 -16.53 3.27
C GLN A 54 -7.75 -16.75 1.85
N SER A 55 -7.64 -15.73 0.99
CA SER A 55 -8.19 -15.79 -0.37
C SER A 55 -7.68 -17.00 -1.17
N ALA A 56 -6.39 -17.34 -1.04
CA ALA A 56 -5.81 -18.53 -1.66
C ALA A 56 -6.38 -19.83 -1.06
N LEU A 57 -6.52 -19.93 0.27
CA LEU A 57 -7.13 -21.09 0.93
C LEU A 57 -8.55 -21.36 0.43
N ARG A 58 -9.35 -20.30 0.26
CA ARG A 58 -10.73 -20.40 -0.23
C ARG A 58 -10.82 -20.94 -1.66
N VAL A 59 -9.83 -20.66 -2.50
CA VAL A 59 -9.78 -21.23 -3.85
C VAL A 59 -9.36 -22.69 -3.79
N LEU A 60 -8.34 -23.01 -2.98
CA LEU A 60 -7.81 -24.36 -2.83
C LEU A 60 -8.78 -25.32 -2.12
N SER A 61 -9.76 -24.80 -1.36
CA SER A 61 -10.85 -25.61 -0.78
C SER A 61 -11.79 -26.24 -1.80
N GLY A 62 -11.61 -25.96 -3.10
CA GLY A 62 -12.22 -26.77 -4.17
C GLY A 62 -11.62 -28.18 -4.30
N MET A 63 -10.53 -28.48 -3.59
CA MET A 63 -9.92 -29.81 -3.45
C MET A 63 -10.02 -30.28 -1.99
N LYS A 64 -9.83 -31.59 -1.73
CA LYS A 64 -9.89 -32.10 -0.34
C LYS A 64 -8.72 -31.53 0.46
N ILE A 65 -9.01 -30.87 1.57
CA ILE A 65 -7.98 -30.35 2.47
C ILE A 65 -7.73 -31.37 3.57
N GLY A 66 -6.46 -31.70 3.80
CA GLY A 66 -6.02 -32.49 4.94
C GLY A 66 -5.82 -31.60 6.17
N ARG A 67 -4.58 -31.49 6.61
CA ARG A 67 -4.19 -30.67 7.77
C ARG A 67 -3.81 -29.26 7.34
N ILE A 68 -4.19 -28.28 8.16
CA ILE A 68 -3.78 -26.89 8.01
C ILE A 68 -2.87 -26.55 9.19
N GLU A 69 -1.62 -26.18 8.91
CA GLU A 69 -0.61 -25.87 9.91
C GLU A 69 -0.04 -24.46 9.66
N ASP A 70 0.12 -23.67 10.71
CA ASP A 70 0.89 -22.42 10.66
C ASP A 70 2.36 -22.74 11.01
N VAL A 71 3.23 -22.58 10.01
CA VAL A 71 4.68 -22.77 10.10
C VAL A 71 5.41 -21.41 10.06
N THR A 72 4.76 -20.36 10.56
CA THR A 72 5.44 -19.09 10.79
C THR A 72 6.61 -19.25 11.77
N PRO A 73 7.83 -18.84 11.40
CA PRO A 73 8.98 -19.00 12.28
C PRO A 73 8.83 -18.08 13.50
N VAL A 74 8.63 -18.69 14.67
CA VAL A 74 8.64 -18.04 15.98
C VAL A 74 9.99 -18.30 16.62
N PRO A 75 10.86 -17.30 16.73
CA PRO A 75 12.18 -17.50 17.35
C PRO A 75 12.04 -17.52 18.88
N SER A 76 12.80 -18.38 19.57
CA SER A 76 12.85 -18.43 21.04
C SER A 76 13.30 -17.09 21.62
N ASP A 77 14.36 -16.52 21.02
CA ASP A 77 14.83 -15.15 21.26
C ASP A 77 14.92 -14.39 19.93
N SER A 78 14.52 -13.12 19.92
CA SER A 78 14.52 -12.30 18.71
C SER A 78 15.72 -11.36 18.64
N THR A 79 16.26 -11.12 17.44
CA THR A 79 17.28 -10.09 17.23
C THR A 79 16.65 -8.70 17.15
N ARG A 80 17.44 -7.62 17.10
CA ARG A 80 16.91 -6.25 17.03
C ARG A 80 16.05 -6.01 15.77
N ARG A 81 14.81 -5.55 15.93
CA ARG A 81 13.90 -5.20 14.82
C ARG A 81 14.37 -3.97 14.01
N ARG A 82 13.99 -3.92 12.74
CA ARG A 82 14.20 -2.76 11.86
C ARG A 82 13.35 -1.57 12.33
N GLY A 83 13.92 -0.35 12.35
CA GLY A 83 13.23 0.88 12.77
C GLY A 83 13.87 1.64 13.93
N GLY A 84 15.00 1.17 14.47
CA GLY A 84 15.66 1.82 15.61
C GLY A 84 14.82 1.78 16.88
N ARG A 85 15.16 2.57 17.90
CA ARG A 85 14.46 2.56 19.20
C ARG A 85 13.02 3.07 19.12
N ARG A 86 12.72 3.96 18.16
CA ARG A 86 11.44 4.67 18.04
C ARG A 86 10.54 4.15 16.91
N GLY A 87 10.97 3.09 16.22
CA GLY A 87 10.24 2.51 15.09
C GLY A 87 10.28 3.35 13.81
N ARG A 88 9.54 2.90 12.80
CA ARG A 88 9.42 3.60 11.51
C ARG A 88 8.60 4.88 11.71
N ARG A 89 9.24 6.04 11.51
CA ARG A 89 8.57 7.34 11.48
C ARG A 89 8.16 7.66 10.05
N LEU A 90 6.87 7.90 9.84
CA LEU A 90 6.36 8.45 8.60
C LEU A 90 6.31 9.97 8.75
N TRP A 91 7.33 10.67 8.28
CA TRP A 91 7.21 12.12 8.08
C TRP A 91 6.58 12.34 6.70
N SER A 92 5.26 12.24 6.62
CA SER A 92 4.53 12.58 5.40
C SER A 92 3.93 13.98 5.57
N SER A 93 4.54 14.96 4.91
CA SER A 93 3.84 15.87 3.97
C SER A 93 2.51 16.54 4.39
N LEU A 94 2.22 16.71 5.68
CA LEU A 94 1.03 17.44 6.14
C LEU A 94 1.28 18.95 6.34
N LEU A 95 2.53 19.40 6.37
CA LEU A 95 2.87 20.80 6.64
C LEU A 95 2.95 21.70 5.38
N HIS A 96 2.87 21.15 4.17
CA HIS A 96 2.86 21.97 2.94
C HIS A 96 1.46 22.32 2.42
N ALA A 97 0.38 21.80 3.01
CA ALA A 97 -0.98 22.00 2.50
C ALA A 97 -1.86 22.93 3.36
N ILE A 98 -1.38 23.43 4.51
CA ILE A 98 -2.21 24.22 5.45
C ILE A 98 -1.81 25.70 5.50
N CYS A 99 -0.69 26.12 4.87
CA CYS A 99 -0.26 27.51 4.92
C CYS A 99 -0.09 28.08 3.51
N TYR A 100 -1.17 28.61 2.94
CA TYR A 100 -1.18 29.97 2.38
C TYR A 100 -2.63 30.49 2.35
N PRO A 101 -2.99 31.48 3.19
CA PRO A 101 -4.13 32.33 2.88
C PRO A 101 -3.77 33.18 1.65
N LEU A 102 -4.59 33.13 0.61
CA LEU A 102 -4.56 34.05 -0.52
C LEU A 102 -4.83 35.47 0.01
N ALA A 103 -3.79 36.26 0.25
CA ALA A 103 -3.94 37.69 0.51
C ALA A 103 -4.07 38.42 -0.83
N VAL A 104 -5.29 38.84 -1.17
CA VAL A 104 -5.57 39.75 -2.29
C VAL A 104 -5.48 41.18 -1.76
N ALA A 105 -4.52 41.97 -2.27
CA ALA A 105 -4.44 43.39 -1.98
C ALA A 105 -4.91 44.18 -3.21
N MET A 106 -5.96 44.99 -3.03
CA MET A 106 -6.46 45.94 -4.03
C MET A 106 -5.99 47.35 -3.65
N LYS A 107 -5.31 48.05 -4.56
CA LYS A 107 -4.96 49.46 -4.39
C LYS A 107 -5.46 50.27 -5.57
N LYS A 108 -6.25 51.31 -5.29
CA LYS A 108 -6.76 52.24 -6.30
C LYS A 108 -5.70 53.29 -6.60
N LEU A 109 -5.31 53.41 -7.86
CA LEU A 109 -4.32 54.38 -8.32
C LEU A 109 -5.00 55.71 -8.71
N PRO A 110 -4.30 56.85 -8.65
CA PRO A 110 -4.85 58.18 -8.92
C PRO A 110 -5.35 58.36 -10.36
N SER A 111 -5.01 57.46 -11.29
CA SER A 111 -5.53 57.40 -12.65
C SER A 111 -6.90 56.71 -12.79
N GLY A 112 -7.50 56.25 -11.68
CA GLY A 112 -8.80 55.56 -11.68
C GLY A 112 -8.71 54.03 -11.82
N VAL A 113 -7.55 53.49 -12.19
CA VAL A 113 -7.32 52.06 -12.41
C VAL A 113 -7.15 51.31 -11.08
N MET A 114 -7.79 50.14 -10.97
CA MET A 114 -7.67 49.25 -9.81
C MET A 114 -6.56 48.23 -10.06
N LEU A 115 -5.49 48.27 -9.27
CA LEU A 115 -4.42 47.28 -9.37
C LEU A 115 -4.71 46.10 -8.43
N LEU A 116 -4.77 44.89 -8.98
CA LEU A 116 -4.87 43.64 -8.23
C LEU A 116 -3.50 42.97 -8.19
N SER A 117 -2.90 42.86 -7.01
CA SER A 117 -1.65 42.09 -6.85
C SER A 117 -1.92 40.76 -6.17
N LEU A 118 -1.72 39.67 -6.92
CA LEU A 118 -1.74 38.30 -6.43
C LEU A 118 -0.30 37.82 -6.22
N CYS A 119 0.08 37.59 -4.96
CA CYS A 119 1.40 37.10 -4.61
C CYS A 119 1.34 35.56 -4.51
N LEU A 120 1.70 34.85 -5.57
CA LEU A 120 1.98 33.41 -5.50
C LEU A 120 3.49 33.18 -5.39
N SER A 121 3.88 32.23 -4.54
CA SER A 121 5.19 32.06 -3.92
C SER A 121 6.39 31.79 -4.85
N ARG A 122 6.25 31.95 -6.17
CA ARG A 122 7.38 31.94 -7.14
C ARG A 122 7.31 33.01 -8.24
N GLY A 123 6.47 34.05 -8.09
CA GLY A 123 6.48 35.20 -9.02
C GLY A 123 5.25 36.09 -8.83
N ALA A 124 5.44 37.41 -8.84
CA ALA A 124 4.36 38.37 -8.83
C ALA A 124 3.87 38.62 -10.27
N PHE A 125 2.62 38.28 -10.56
CA PHE A 125 1.95 38.67 -11.79
C PHE A 125 1.01 39.85 -11.49
N ASN A 126 1.24 40.98 -12.16
CA ASN A 126 0.36 42.13 -12.09
C ASN A 126 -0.60 42.10 -13.28
N PHE A 127 -1.90 42.04 -13.02
CA PHE A 127 -2.92 42.23 -14.04
C PHE A 127 -3.50 43.64 -13.89
N ALA A 128 -3.38 44.45 -14.94
CA ALA A 128 -4.09 45.71 -15.06
C ALA A 128 -5.48 45.40 -15.64
N LEU A 129 -6.53 45.65 -14.86
CA LEU A 129 -7.90 45.67 -15.37
C LEU A 129 -8.22 47.11 -15.71
N TYR A 130 -8.47 47.35 -17.01
CA TYR A 130 -8.86 48.65 -17.55
C TYR A 130 -10.32 48.96 -17.23
#